data_AF-A0AAW6REK5-F1
#
_entry.id   AF-A0AAW6REK5-F1
#
_cell.length_a   1.000
_cell.length_b   1.000
_cell.length_c   1.000
_cell.angle_alpha   90.00
_cell.angle_beta   90.00
_cell.angle_gamma   90.00
#
_symmetry.space_group_name_H-M   'P 1'
#
loop_
_entity.id
_entity.type
_entity.pdbx_description
1 polymer ?
#
loop_
_entity_poly.entity_id
_entity_poly.type
_entity_poly.pdbx_seq_one_letter_code
_entity_poly.pdbx_strand_id
1 'polypeptide(L)' 'MAIDRDRSRAVSEVVRQHPVMSLVAVSPGIAVFVVLLLLDQTFLAILFAILAVGGGVYLLSRKR' A
#
# COMPACT_ATOMS: atom_id res chain seq x y z
N MET A 1 -16.17 -10.11 -9.23
CA MET A 1 -14.75 -9.87 -9.59
C MET A 1 -13.92 -11.04 -9.08
N ALA A 2 -13.69 -12.07 -9.89
CA ALA A 2 -12.86 -13.19 -9.47
C ALA A 2 -11.40 -12.73 -9.52
N ILE A 3 -10.78 -12.57 -8.35
CA ILE A 3 -9.33 -12.46 -8.26
C ILE A 3 -8.78 -13.75 -8.84
N ASP A 4 -7.98 -13.67 -9.90
CA ASP A 4 -7.24 -14.82 -10.40
C ASP A 4 -6.36 -15.35 -9.25
N ARG A 5 -6.77 -16.48 -8.68
CA ARG A 5 -6.14 -17.05 -7.49
C ARG A 5 -4.70 -17.44 -7.75
N ASP A 6 -4.36 -17.79 -8.99
CA ASP A 6 -3.00 -18.19 -9.34
C ASP A 6 -2.07 -16.99 -9.35
N ARG A 7 -2.55 -15.85 -9.87
CA ARG A 7 -1.79 -14.59 -9.85
C ARG A 7 -1.57 -14.07 -8.42
N SER A 8 -2.60 -14.13 -7.58
CA SER A 8 -2.46 -13.73 -6.16
C SER A 8 -1.54 -14.65 -5.37
N ARG A 9 -1.52 -15.95 -5.67
CA ARG A 9 -0.58 -16.90 -5.06
C ARG A 9 0.86 -16.59 -5.45
N ALA A 10 1.14 -16.37 -6.74
CA ALA A 10 2.48 -16.03 -7.21
C ALA A 10 3.04 -14.75 -6.54
N VAL A 11 2.23 -13.70 -6.41
CA VAL A 11 2.64 -12.47 -5.72
C VAL A 11 2.89 -12.73 -4.23
N SER A 12 2.05 -13.51 -3.57
CA SER A 12 2.22 -13.89 -2.16
C SER A 12 3.52 -14.70 -1.93
N GLU A 13 3.84 -15.61 -2.85
CA GLU A 13 5.09 -16.39 -2.85
C GLU A 13 6.32 -15.47 -2.88
N VAL A 14 6.33 -14.49 -3.79
CA VAL A 14 7.43 -13.52 -3.94
C VAL A 14 7.57 -12.63 -2.72
N VAL A 15 6.46 -12.15 -2.14
CA VAL A 15 6.49 -11.33 -0.92
C VAL A 15 7.03 -12.15 0.27
N ARG A 16 6.69 -13.43 0.35
CA ARG A 16 7.24 -14.34 1.38
C ARG A 16 8.73 -14.60 1.20
N GLN A 17 9.19 -14.72 -0.05
CA GLN A 17 10.61 -14.94 -0.36
C GLN A 17 11.45 -13.66 -0.20
N HIS A 18 10.88 -12.49 -0.47
CA HIS A 18 11.58 -11.19 -0.44
C HIS A 18 10.78 -10.12 0.33
N PRO A 19 10.54 -10.31 1.65
CA PRO A 19 9.72 -9.40 2.45
C PRO A 19 10.30 -7.98 2.50
N VAL A 20 11.62 -7.87 2.49
CA VAL A 20 12.35 -6.58 2.50
C VAL A 20 11.98 -5.75 1.27
N MET A 21 11.85 -6.37 0.09
CA MET A 21 11.55 -5.64 -1.15
C MET A 21 10.14 -5.02 -1.09
N SER A 22 9.17 -5.76 -0.54
CA SER A 22 7.81 -5.26 -0.35
C SER A 22 7.76 -4.14 0.69
N LEU A 23 8.53 -4.24 1.77
CA LEU A 23 8.67 -3.17 2.77
C LEU A 23 9.28 -1.91 2.18
N VAL A 24 10.34 -2.05 1.38
CA VAL A 24 10.98 -0.91 0.70
C VAL A 24 10.00 -0.20 -0.23
N ALA A 25 9.19 -0.93 -0.99
CA ALA A 25 8.18 -0.34 -1.87
C ALA A 25 7.11 0.49 -1.13
N VAL A 26 6.68 0.04 0.06
CA VAL A 26 5.66 0.73 0.87
C VAL A 26 6.29 1.80 1.79
N SER A 27 7.58 1.71 2.08
CA SER A 27 8.30 2.56 3.03
C SER A 27 8.15 4.07 2.81
N PRO A 28 8.13 4.62 1.58
CA PRO A 28 7.99 6.07 1.39
C PRO A 28 6.62 6.58 1.87
N GLY A 29 5.56 5.80 1.64
CA GLY A 29 4.21 6.15 2.10
C GLY A 29 4.11 6.12 3.62
N ILE A 30 4.75 5.13 4.26
CA ILE A 30 4.83 5.04 5.73
C ILE A 30 5.61 6.24 6.28
N ALA A 31 6.74 6.59 5.67
CA ALA A 31 7.56 7.73 6.10
C ALA A 31 6.75 9.03 6.07
N VAL A 32 6.04 9.32 4.98
CA VAL A 32 5.18 10.50 4.87
C VAL A 32 4.07 10.49 5.93
N PHE A 33 3.42 9.36 6.13
CA PHE A 33 2.37 9.24 7.15
C PHE A 33 2.90 9.51 8.57
N VAL A 34 4.04 8.93 8.93
CA VAL A 34 4.68 9.15 10.24
C VAL A 34 5.09 10.62 10.41
N VAL A 35 5.65 11.25 9.37
CA VAL A 35 6.02 12.67 9.40
C VAL A 35 4.79 13.55 9.65
N LEU A 36 3.66 13.27 9.01
CA LEU A 36 2.41 14.02 9.23
C LEU A 36 1.93 13.91 10.69
N LEU A 37 2.05 12.72 11.30
CA LEU A 37 1.70 12.53 12.71
C LEU A 37 2.66 13.27 13.64
N LEU A 38 3.97 13.25 13.36
CA LEU A 38 4.96 13.98 14.16
C LEU A 38 4.76 15.50 14.13
N LEU A 39 4.17 16.03 13.05
CA LEU A 39 3.81 17.44 12.89
C LEU A 39 2.41 17.78 13.44
N ASP A 40 1.78 16.86 14.17
CA ASP A 40 0.41 16.96 14.69
C ASP A 40 -0.65 17.23 13.60
N GLN A 41 -0.33 16.91 12.34
CA GLN A 41 -1.22 17.08 11.20
C GLN A 41 -2.16 15.88 11.06
N THR A 42 -2.88 15.56 12.15
CA THR A 42 -3.71 14.35 12.24
C THR A 42 -4.76 14.27 11.13
N PHE A 43 -5.41 15.39 10.80
CA PHE A 43 -6.36 15.44 9.69
C PHE A 43 -5.72 15.09 8.33
N LEU A 44 -4.55 15.67 8.04
CA LEU A 44 -3.83 15.37 6.80
C LEU A 44 -3.29 13.94 6.77
N ALA A 45 -2.85 13.40 7.91
CA ALA A 45 -2.42 12.01 8.02
C ALA A 45 -3.56 11.04 7.68
N ILE A 46 -4.76 11.28 8.22
CA ILE A 46 -5.95 10.49 7.93
C ILE A 46 -6.33 10.61 6.44
N LEU A 47 -6.39 11.83 5.91
CA LEU A 47 -6.70 12.05 4.49
C LEU A 47 -5.68 11.35 3.58
N PHE A 48 -4.39 11.45 3.90
CA PHE A 48 -3.32 10.78 3.18
C PHE A 48 -3.49 9.26 3.23
N ALA A 49 -3.79 8.68 4.39
CA ALA A 49 -4.02 7.24 4.52
C ALA A 49 -5.20 6.77 3.67
N ILE A 50 -6.31 7.52 3.67
CA ILE A 50 -7.49 7.22 2.84
C ILE A 50 -7.12 7.29 1.36
N LEU A 51 -6.39 8.32 0.94
CA LEU A 51 -5.96 8.47 -0.46
C LEU A 51 -4.94 7.41 -0.88
N ALA A 52 -4.01 7.03 -0.01
CA ALA A 52 -3.02 6.00 -0.30
C ALA A 52 -3.68 4.62 -0.45
N VAL A 53 -4.57 4.26 0.48
CA VAL A 53 -5.32 3.00 0.43
C VAL A 53 -6.32 3.02 -0.73
N GLY A 54 -7.13 4.07 -0.83
CA GLY A 54 -8.14 4.23 -1.87
C GLY A 54 -7.53 4.30 -3.26
N GLY A 55 -6.45 5.05 -3.44
CA GLY A 55 -5.67 5.13 -4.68
C GLY A 55 -5.05 3.78 -5.05
N GLY A 56 -4.48 3.06 -4.08
CA GLY A 56 -3.98 1.70 -4.26
C GLY A 56 -5.08 0.74 -4.74
N VAL A 57 -6.22 0.71 -4.06
CA VAL A 57 -7.39 -0.12 -4.42
C VAL A 57 -7.94 0.27 -5.79
N TYR A 58 -8.05 1.57 -6.10
CA TYR A 58 -8.53 2.06 -7.38
C TYR A 58 -7.60 1.66 -8.53
N LEU A 59 -6.28 1.86 -8.39
CA LEU A 59 -5.31 1.47 -9.41
C LEU A 59 -5.30 -0.04 -9.65
N LEU A 60 -5.45 -0.83 -8.59
CA LEU A 60 -5.61 -2.29 -8.67
C LEU A 60 -6.92 -2.71 -9.34
N SER A 61 -7.99 -1.93 -9.16
CA SER A 61 -9.30 -2.20 -9.75
C SER A 61 -9.41 -1.74 -11.20
N ARG A 62 -8.67 -0.70 -11.59
CA ARG A 62 -8.69 -0.12 -12.96
C ARG A 62 -7.89 -0.92 -13.98
N LYS A 63 -6.91 -1.71 -13.55
CA LYS A 63 -6.13 -2.61 -14.42
C LYS A 63 -6.81 -3.98 -14.64
N ARG A 64 -8.04 -4.16 -14.17
CA ARG A 64 -8.90 -5.29 -14.49
C ARG A 64 -9.86 -4.93 -15.61
#